data_AF-A0A8D8V877-F1
#
_entry.id   AF-A0A8D8V877-F1
#
_cell.length_a   1.000
_cell.length_b   1.000
_cell.length_c   1.000
_cell.angle_alpha   90.00
_cell.angle_beta   90.00
_cell.angle_gamma   90.00
#
_symmetry.space_group_name_H-M   'P 1'
#
loop_
_entity.id
_entity.type
_entity.pdbx_description
1 polymer ?
#
loop_
_entity_poly.entity_id
_entity_poly.type
_entity_poly.pdbx_seq_one_letter_code
_entity_poly.pdbx_strand_id
1 'polypeptide(L)'
;MEDNEPQKDTKDDDIPKSTKNSSPTKNQQSTEEVGDNNNPEVPEPILNFKCELCNLNETYHYFGKSPPWSTKTALLEEAYISKDPFSMPQKKQILILGSKCSMCYIDVCVGTKCSLFFSKRFCKHCAFKNMTYFPSQIQMKINKHFGK
;
A
#
# COMPACT_ATOMS: atom_id res chain seq x y z
N MET A 1 13.95 28.68 61.58
CA MET A 1 13.62 27.28 61.23
C MET A 1 13.22 27.28 59.75
N GLU A 2 14.06 27.67 58.78
CA GLU A 2 15.43 27.17 58.46
C GLU A 2 15.42 25.64 58.50
N ASP A 3 15.62 24.88 57.43
CA ASP A 3 16.60 25.00 56.32
C ASP A 3 16.10 24.20 55.08
N ASN A 4 16.09 24.78 53.88
CA ASN A 4 17.09 24.73 52.79
C ASN A 4 17.06 23.51 51.84
N GLU A 5 16.98 23.85 50.55
CA GLU A 5 17.26 23.04 49.35
C GLU A 5 18.75 22.66 49.26
N PRO A 6 19.15 21.78 48.32
CA PRO A 6 20.03 22.34 47.29
C PRO A 6 19.81 21.78 45.86
N GLN A 7 19.72 22.71 44.90
CA GLN A 7 20.21 22.60 43.53
C GLN A 7 21.72 22.29 43.46
N LYS A 8 22.16 21.62 42.39
CA LYS A 8 23.49 21.85 41.81
C LYS A 8 23.52 21.60 40.30
N ASP A 9 23.74 22.68 39.56
CA ASP A 9 24.32 22.76 38.20
C ASP A 9 25.76 22.20 38.21
N THR A 10 26.50 21.88 37.12
CA THR A 10 26.83 22.62 35.89
C THR A 10 27.82 21.74 35.07
N LYS A 11 27.75 21.83 33.72
CA LYS A 11 28.84 22.02 32.70
C LYS A 11 30.04 21.06 32.69
N ASP A 12 30.85 20.91 31.65
CA ASP A 12 30.96 21.08 30.18
C ASP A 12 32.31 20.35 29.86
N ASP A 13 32.59 19.88 28.64
CA ASP A 13 33.93 19.98 28.01
C ASP A 13 34.03 19.22 26.66
N ASP A 14 34.93 19.74 25.84
CA ASP A 14 35.06 19.74 24.38
C ASP A 14 35.63 18.50 23.64
N ILE A 15 35.08 18.26 22.44
CA ILE A 15 35.68 18.22 21.07
C ILE A 15 37.22 18.02 20.95
N PRO A 16 37.71 17.14 20.02
CA PRO A 16 38.28 17.66 18.76
C PRO A 16 37.92 16.94 17.46
N LYS A 17 37.89 17.78 16.43
CA LYS A 17 37.63 17.61 14.98
C LYS A 17 38.97 17.49 14.24
N SER A 18 39.05 16.70 13.17
CA SER A 18 39.98 16.94 12.02
C SER A 18 39.68 15.96 10.87
N THR A 19 39.11 16.38 9.73
CA THR A 19 39.65 17.08 8.53
C THR A 19 40.42 16.21 7.52
N LYS A 20 39.81 16.14 6.32
CA LYS A 20 40.33 16.35 4.96
C LYS A 20 41.46 15.45 4.46
N ASN A 21 41.28 14.93 3.24
CA ASN A 21 42.13 15.33 2.11
C ASN A 21 41.45 15.00 0.76
N SER A 22 41.87 15.77 -0.24
CA SER A 22 41.24 16.01 -1.53
C SER A 22 42.22 15.74 -2.68
N SER A 23 41.74 15.02 -3.72
CA SER A 23 42.05 15.14 -5.18
C SER A 23 43.53 14.97 -5.64
N PRO A 24 43.88 14.90 -6.95
CA PRO A 24 43.12 14.96 -8.22
C PRO A 24 43.46 13.80 -9.23
N THR A 25 42.79 13.58 -10.38
CA THR A 25 43.11 14.23 -11.68
C THR A 25 42.28 13.63 -12.84
N LYS A 26 41.76 14.52 -13.73
CA LYS A 26 41.43 14.46 -15.19
C LYS A 26 41.28 13.07 -15.88
N ASN A 27 40.43 12.84 -16.90
CA ASN A 27 39.99 13.68 -18.02
C ASN A 27 38.98 12.89 -18.88
N GLN A 28 38.13 13.59 -19.67
CA GLN A 28 37.64 13.20 -21.02
C GLN A 28 36.74 11.94 -21.09
N GLN A 29 35.73 11.77 -21.95
CA GLN A 29 35.12 12.51 -23.04
C GLN A 29 33.86 11.70 -23.42
N SER A 30 32.86 12.38 -23.98
CA SER A 30 31.64 11.86 -24.62
C SER A 30 31.64 10.40 -25.07
N THR A 31 30.57 9.68 -24.76
CA THR A 31 29.93 8.76 -25.71
C THR A 31 28.44 8.68 -25.37
N GLU A 32 27.64 9.14 -26.32
CA GLU A 32 26.23 8.82 -26.43
C GLU A 32 26.14 7.33 -26.74
N GLU A 33 25.68 6.52 -25.79
CA GLU A 33 25.20 5.17 -26.08
C GLU A 33 23.68 5.18 -25.94
N VAL A 34 23.03 5.49 -27.06
CA VAL A 34 21.64 5.15 -27.33
C VAL A 34 21.58 3.62 -27.44
N GLY A 35 21.47 2.96 -26.29
CA GLY A 35 21.08 1.56 -26.21
C GLY A 35 19.58 1.48 -26.32
N ASP A 36 19.07 1.37 -27.56
CA ASP A 36 17.70 0.96 -27.84
C ASP A 36 17.54 -0.51 -27.46
N ASN A 37 17.43 -0.75 -26.16
CA ASN A 37 17.10 -2.06 -25.61
C ASN A 37 15.61 -2.29 -25.87
N ASN A 38 15.32 -2.72 -27.10
CA ASN A 38 14.12 -3.47 -27.43
C ASN A 38 14.16 -4.81 -26.67
N ASN A 39 13.98 -4.75 -25.35
CA ASN A 39 13.60 -5.91 -24.58
C ASN A 39 12.10 -6.10 -24.89
N PRO A 40 11.69 -7.19 -25.56
CA PRO A 40 10.28 -7.50 -25.66
C PRO A 40 9.76 -7.65 -24.23
N GLU A 41 8.95 -6.69 -23.80
CA GLU A 41 8.22 -6.75 -22.53
C GLU A 41 7.41 -8.04 -22.59
N VAL A 42 7.90 -9.09 -21.93
CA VAL A 42 7.21 -10.37 -21.83
C VAL A 42 5.85 -10.03 -21.24
N PRO A 43 4.73 -10.30 -21.94
CA PRO A 43 3.42 -9.92 -21.44
C PRO A 43 3.21 -10.60 -20.08
N GLU A 44 3.09 -9.79 -19.03
CA GLU A 44 2.74 -10.30 -17.72
C GLU A 44 1.42 -11.09 -17.83
N PRO A 45 1.30 -12.27 -17.20
CA PRO A 45 0.09 -13.07 -17.33
C PRO A 45 -1.11 -12.30 -16.79
N ILE A 46 -2.09 -12.06 -17.67
CA ILE A 46 -3.37 -11.47 -17.29
C ILE A 46 -4.21 -12.57 -16.64
N LEU A 47 -4.61 -12.36 -15.38
CA LEU A 47 -5.39 -13.30 -14.59
C LEU A 47 -6.83 -12.81 -14.42
N ASN A 48 -7.74 -13.69 -14.01
CA ASN A 48 -9.15 -13.35 -13.78
C ASN A 48 -9.49 -13.31 -12.29
N PHE A 49 -10.06 -12.19 -11.85
CA PHE A 49 -10.64 -12.01 -10.53
C PHE A 49 -12.15 -12.22 -10.63
N LYS A 50 -12.73 -13.01 -9.73
CA LYS A 50 -14.19 -13.17 -9.63
C LYS A 50 -14.66 -12.96 -8.20
N CYS A 51 -15.54 -11.99 -7.98
CA CYS A 51 -16.22 -11.81 -6.70
C CYS A 51 -17.23 -12.93 -6.47
N GLU A 52 -17.10 -13.66 -5.37
CA GLU A 52 -17.99 -14.78 -5.03
C GLU A 52 -19.41 -14.34 -4.61
N LEU A 53 -19.62 -13.04 -4.32
CA LEU A 53 -20.92 -12.54 -3.87
C LEU A 53 -21.77 -11.90 -4.98
N CYS A 54 -21.15 -11.19 -5.92
CA CYS A 54 -21.87 -10.50 -7.01
C CYS A 54 -21.49 -10.98 -8.40
N ASN A 55 -20.57 -11.95 -8.52
CA ASN A 55 -20.04 -12.45 -9.79
C ASN A 55 -19.36 -11.39 -10.65
N LEU A 56 -18.99 -10.22 -10.11
CA LEU A 56 -18.10 -9.29 -10.81
C LEU A 56 -16.85 -10.05 -11.24
N ASN A 57 -16.59 -10.06 -12.54
CA ASN A 57 -15.50 -10.82 -13.13
C ASN A 57 -14.69 -9.88 -14.01
N GLU A 58 -13.44 -9.66 -13.64
CA GLU A 58 -12.56 -8.69 -14.28
C GLU A 58 -11.13 -9.23 -14.36
N THR A 59 -10.36 -8.72 -15.30
CA THR A 59 -8.95 -9.08 -15.42
C THR A 59 -8.09 -8.29 -14.43
N TYR A 60 -7.05 -8.92 -13.88
CA TYR A 60 -6.06 -8.30 -13.02
C TYR A 60 -4.64 -8.68 -13.41
N HIS A 61 -3.70 -7.83 -12.99
CA HIS A 61 -2.29 -7.90 -13.37
C HIS A 61 -1.40 -8.29 -12.19
N TYR A 62 -1.85 -8.07 -10.95
CA TYR A 62 -1.07 -8.37 -9.75
C TYR A 62 -1.98 -8.65 -8.54
N PHE A 63 -1.57 -9.60 -7.69
CA PHE A 63 -2.14 -9.79 -6.36
C PHE A 63 -1.08 -9.48 -5.30
N GLY A 64 -1.36 -8.53 -4.41
CA GLY A 64 -0.44 -8.15 -3.34
C GLY A 64 -0.62 -6.71 -2.89
N LYS A 65 0.37 -6.18 -2.16
CA LYS A 65 0.31 -4.83 -1.57
C LYS A 65 1.03 -3.75 -2.40
N SER A 66 2.01 -4.15 -3.20
CA SER A 66 2.94 -3.23 -3.87
C SER A 66 3.19 -3.71 -5.29
N PRO A 67 2.31 -3.34 -6.24
CA PRO A 67 2.48 -3.75 -7.63
C PRO A 67 3.76 -3.13 -8.21
N PRO A 68 4.60 -3.89 -8.95
CA PRO A 68 5.92 -3.42 -9.40
C PRO A 68 5.91 -2.13 -10.22
N TRP A 69 4.82 -1.84 -10.94
CA TRP A 69 4.70 -0.62 -11.75
C TRP A 69 4.24 0.61 -10.97
N SER A 70 3.73 0.46 -9.74
CA SER A 70 3.30 1.58 -8.90
C SER A 70 4.36 1.88 -7.85
N THR A 71 5.15 2.92 -8.08
CA THR A 71 6.31 3.26 -7.23
C THR A 71 5.98 4.18 -6.05
N LYS A 72 4.72 4.59 -5.88
CA LYS A 72 4.36 5.72 -5.01
C LYS A 72 3.55 5.37 -3.76
N THR A 73 2.94 4.18 -3.66
CA THR A 73 2.11 3.83 -2.48
C THR A 73 1.95 2.32 -2.34
N ALA A 74 2.11 1.81 -1.12
CA ALA A 74 1.77 0.43 -0.76
C ALA A 74 0.36 0.36 -0.16
N LEU A 75 -0.38 -0.71 -0.45
CA LEU A 75 -1.71 -0.95 0.11
C LEU A 75 -1.62 -1.51 1.54
N LEU A 76 -2.67 -1.26 2.32
CA LEU A 76 -2.82 -1.80 3.67
C LEU A 76 -3.17 -3.30 3.67
N GLU A 77 -3.67 -3.82 2.54
CA GLU A 77 -4.04 -5.22 2.35
C GLU A 77 -3.54 -5.76 1.01
N GLU A 78 -3.37 -7.07 0.92
CA GLU A 78 -3.17 -7.72 -0.38
C GLU A 78 -4.45 -7.59 -1.19
N ALA A 79 -4.36 -7.14 -2.44
CA ALA A 79 -5.52 -6.88 -3.26
C ALA A 79 -5.30 -7.36 -4.69
N TYR A 80 -6.41 -7.64 -5.39
CA TYR A 80 -6.43 -7.84 -6.83
C TYR A 80 -6.34 -6.49 -7.53
N ILE A 81 -5.23 -6.27 -8.24
CA ILE A 81 -4.87 -4.98 -8.81
C ILE A 81 -4.75 -5.08 -10.33
N SER A 82 -5.37 -4.12 -11.01
CA SER A 82 -5.28 -3.93 -12.46
C SER A 82 -4.60 -2.60 -12.78
N LYS A 83 -3.98 -2.51 -13.97
CA LYS A 83 -3.61 -1.22 -14.54
C LYS A 83 -4.90 -0.43 -14.81
N ASP A 84 -4.95 0.83 -14.37
CA ASP A 84 -6.15 1.65 -14.52
C ASP A 84 -6.34 2.07 -15.99
N PRO A 85 -7.39 1.60 -16.70
CA PRO A 85 -7.59 1.89 -18.12
C PRO A 85 -8.04 3.34 -18.39
N PHE A 86 -8.45 4.07 -17.34
CA PHE A 86 -8.86 5.47 -17.44
C PHE A 86 -7.73 6.44 -17.08
N SER A 87 -6.60 5.91 -16.60
CA SER A 87 -5.41 6.70 -16.30
C SER A 87 -4.61 6.99 -17.57
N MET A 88 -3.97 8.16 -17.61
CA MET A 88 -3.03 8.45 -18.69
C MET A 88 -1.88 7.41 -18.67
N PRO A 89 -1.43 6.88 -19.82
CA PRO A 89 -0.46 5.77 -19.87
C PRO A 89 0.80 5.97 -19.02
N GLN A 90 1.27 7.22 -18.91
CA GLN A 90 2.49 7.56 -18.18
C GLN A 90 2.31 7.56 -16.65
N LYS A 91 1.07 7.59 -16.14
CA LYS A 91 0.80 7.76 -14.71
C LYS A 91 0.89 6.45 -13.91
N LYS A 92 0.92 5.29 -14.57
CA LYS A 92 1.02 3.95 -13.94
C LYS A 92 0.08 3.78 -12.74
N GLN A 93 -1.15 4.30 -12.86
CA GLN A 93 -2.13 4.22 -11.77
C GLN A 93 -2.68 2.80 -11.64
N ILE A 94 -3.16 2.51 -10.45
CA ILE A 94 -3.68 1.20 -10.08
C ILE A 94 -5.18 1.28 -9.85
N LEU A 95 -5.90 0.25 -10.29
CA LEU A 95 -7.29 0.01 -9.98
C LEU A 95 -7.39 -1.20 -9.04
N ILE A 96 -8.02 -1.03 -7.89
CA ILE A 96 -8.23 -2.10 -6.92
C ILE A 96 -9.61 -2.73 -7.18
N LEU A 97 -9.62 -4.01 -7.55
CA LEU A 97 -10.87 -4.73 -7.84
C LEU A 97 -11.51 -5.31 -6.57
N GLY A 98 -10.69 -5.84 -5.67
CA GLY A 98 -11.14 -6.59 -4.50
C GLY A 98 -9.98 -7.17 -3.70
N SER A 99 -10.31 -7.99 -2.71
CA SER A 99 -9.35 -8.74 -1.90
C SER A 99 -10.02 -9.99 -1.32
N LYS A 100 -9.25 -10.83 -0.63
CA LYS A 100 -9.74 -11.98 0.12
C LYS A 100 -10.39 -11.54 1.43
N CYS A 101 -11.53 -12.15 1.77
CA CYS A 101 -12.11 -11.97 3.09
C CYS A 101 -11.16 -12.51 4.17
N SER A 102 -10.85 -11.71 5.18
CA SER A 102 -9.93 -12.09 6.25
C SER A 102 -10.44 -13.16 7.22
N MET A 103 -11.69 -13.61 7.07
CA MET A 103 -12.31 -14.63 7.93
C MET A 103 -12.54 -15.94 7.17
N CYS A 104 -13.05 -15.88 5.95
CA CYS A 104 -13.38 -17.07 5.16
C CYS A 104 -12.60 -17.19 3.84
N TYR A 105 -11.67 -16.27 3.56
CA TYR A 105 -10.73 -16.30 2.42
C TYR A 105 -11.34 -16.29 1.02
N ILE A 106 -12.67 -16.18 0.91
CA ILE A 106 -13.37 -15.98 -0.38
C ILE A 106 -12.99 -14.67 -1.03
N ASP A 107 -13.06 -14.63 -2.36
CA ASP A 107 -12.73 -13.45 -3.15
C ASP A 107 -13.92 -12.48 -3.19
N VAL A 108 -13.71 -11.23 -2.75
CA VAL A 108 -14.77 -10.21 -2.72
C VAL A 108 -14.31 -8.87 -3.31
N CYS A 109 -15.16 -8.27 -4.13
CA CYS A 109 -14.87 -6.99 -4.75
C CYS A 109 -14.96 -5.83 -3.73
N VAL A 110 -14.43 -4.66 -4.11
CA VAL A 110 -14.50 -3.43 -3.29
C VAL A 110 -15.90 -2.85 -3.13
N GLY A 111 -16.89 -3.42 -3.82
CA GLY A 111 -18.28 -2.96 -3.76
C GLY A 111 -18.86 -3.03 -2.35
N THR A 112 -19.54 -1.96 -1.94
CA THR A 112 -20.12 -1.78 -0.59
C THR A 112 -21.20 -2.79 -0.23
N LYS A 113 -21.74 -3.52 -1.20
CA LYS A 113 -22.68 -4.64 -0.98
C LYS A 113 -21.98 -5.99 -0.74
N CYS A 114 -20.71 -6.11 -1.13
CA CYS A 114 -19.96 -7.37 -1.07
C CYS A 114 -18.94 -7.38 0.04
N SER A 115 -18.31 -6.25 0.34
CA SER A 115 -17.27 -6.20 1.36
C SER A 115 -17.16 -4.86 2.06
N LEU A 116 -16.46 -4.89 3.19
CA LEU A 116 -16.10 -3.75 4.02
C LEU A 116 -14.60 -3.84 4.31
N PHE A 117 -13.88 -2.72 4.13
CA PHE A 117 -12.52 -2.57 4.64
C PHE A 117 -12.53 -1.76 5.95
N PHE A 118 -11.86 -2.28 6.97
CA PHE A 118 -11.58 -1.55 8.22
C PHE A 118 -10.07 -1.58 8.51
N SER A 119 -9.58 -2.62 9.20
CA SER A 119 -8.16 -2.97 9.29
C SER A 119 -7.76 -4.04 8.28
N LYS A 120 -8.74 -4.84 7.85
CA LYS A 120 -8.67 -5.83 6.79
C LYS A 120 -10.02 -5.88 6.07
N ARG A 121 -10.11 -6.59 4.93
CA ARG A 121 -11.38 -6.80 4.22
C ARG A 121 -12.20 -7.95 4.79
N PHE A 122 -13.49 -7.69 4.98
CA PHE A 122 -14.49 -8.68 5.38
C PHE A 122 -15.58 -8.75 4.33
N CYS A 123 -15.99 -9.95 3.92
CA CYS A 123 -17.18 -10.12 3.08
C CYS A 123 -18.44 -9.71 3.87
N LYS A 124 -19.54 -9.42 3.17
CA LYS A 124 -20.83 -9.05 3.76
C LYS A 124 -21.22 -9.98 4.91
N HIS A 125 -21.14 -11.30 4.69
CA HIS A 125 -21.53 -12.31 5.68
C HIS A 125 -20.64 -12.28 6.92
N CYS A 126 -19.32 -12.25 6.76
CA CYS A 126 -18.38 -12.22 7.88
C CYS A 126 -18.44 -10.90 8.65
N ALA A 127 -18.63 -9.77 7.98
CA ALA A 127 -18.82 -8.48 8.63
C ALA A 127 -20.08 -8.49 9.49
N PHE A 128 -21.21 -8.96 8.96
CA PHE A 128 -22.47 -9.04 9.69
C PHE A 128 -22.42 -10.03 10.87
N LYS A 129 -21.88 -11.23 10.66
CA LYS A 129 -21.73 -12.26 11.70
C LYS A 129 -20.88 -11.81 12.89
N ASN A 130 -19.88 -10.97 12.64
CA ASN A 130 -18.95 -10.47 13.66
C ASN A 130 -19.21 -9.00 14.02
N MET A 131 -20.41 -8.46 13.74
CA MET A 131 -20.69 -7.03 13.85
C MET A 131 -20.35 -6.45 15.23
N THR A 132 -20.61 -7.19 16.31
CA THR A 132 -20.38 -6.76 17.70
C THR A 132 -18.91 -6.49 18.04
N TYR A 133 -17.96 -7.06 17.28
CA TYR A 133 -16.52 -6.84 17.49
C TYR A 133 -16.00 -5.57 16.80
N PHE A 134 -16.80 -4.94 15.94
CA PHE A 134 -16.41 -3.70 15.28
C PHE A 134 -16.78 -2.47 16.12
N PRO A 135 -16.05 -1.34 15.99
CA PRO A 135 -16.47 -0.07 16.59
C PRO A 135 -17.85 0.38 16.11
N SER A 136 -18.57 1.17 16.93
CA SER A 136 -19.96 1.58 16.66
C SER A 136 -20.15 2.24 15.29
N GLN A 137 -19.19 3.05 14.84
CA GLN A 137 -19.23 3.69 13.52
C GLN A 137 -19.23 2.66 12.37
N ILE A 138 -18.52 1.56 12.56
CA ILE A 138 -18.45 0.48 11.58
C ILE A 138 -19.71 -0.40 11.66
N GLN A 139 -20.24 -0.64 12.85
CA GLN A 139 -21.53 -1.33 13.03
C GLN A 139 -22.66 -0.60 12.28
N MET A 140 -22.72 0.73 12.35
CA MET A 140 -23.69 1.53 11.58
C MET A 140 -23.55 1.31 10.07
N LYS A 141 -22.31 1.25 9.55
CA LYS A 141 -22.06 0.97 8.12
C LYS A 141 -22.52 -0.44 7.74
N ILE A 142 -22.23 -1.43 8.59
CA ILE A 142 -22.68 -2.82 8.41
C ILE A 142 -24.20 -2.86 8.32
N ASN A 143 -24.92 -2.24 9.25
CA ASN A 143 -26.38 -2.20 9.21
C ASN A 143 -26.92 -1.51 7.94
N LYS A 144 -26.34 -0.37 7.54
CA LYS A 144 -26.75 0.37 6.35
C LYS A 144 -26.59 -0.42 5.05
N HIS A 145 -25.48 -1.15 4.91
CA HIS A 145 -25.09 -1.77 3.64
C HIS A 145 -25.35 -3.28 3.58
N PHE A 146 -25.43 -3.96 4.73
CA PHE A 146 -25.56 -5.41 4.83
C PHE A 146 -26.86 -5.87 5.52
N GLY A 147 -27.57 -5.00 6.23
CA GLY A 147 -28.82 -5.32 6.95
C GLY A 147 -30.06 -5.49 6.07
N LYS A 148 -29.89 -5.65 4.75
CA LYS A 148 -30.95 -5.88 3.77
C LYS A 148 -30.66 -7.13 2.96
#